data_AF-A0A024V6Z7-F1
#
_entry.id   AF-A0A024V6Z7-F1
#
_cell.length_a   1.000
_cell.length_b   1.000
_cell.length_c   1.000
_cell.angle_alpha   90.00
_cell.angle_beta   90.00
_cell.angle_gamma   90.00
#
_symmetry.space_group_name_H-M   'P 1'
#
loop_
_entity.id
_entity.type
_entity.pdbx_description
1 polymer ?
#
loop_
_entity_poly.entity_id
_entity_poly.type
_entity_poly.pdbx_seq_one_letter_code
_entity_poly.pdbx_strand_id
1 'polypeptide(L)'
;MKKLYHTHLFRPTLKCIIKLNMNFFYYTVFKLQEMIEGSYKNSIKKSDRDQYRQYTPRMLWGNPCKFFPTTPLSVYQSPELFEKLHLDTLFFIFYYQPGTYQQHLAAKELKKKSWKYHKKYTTWLLPDFNTIKILNEQVEHGTYVSFDYVSSRIN
;
A
#
# COMPACT_ATOMS: atom_id res chain seq x y z
N MET A 1 66.41 -49.34 -1.83
CA MET A 1 65.61 -49.36 -3.08
C MET A 1 64.27 -48.69 -2.82
N LYS A 2 63.98 -47.55 -3.46
CA LYS A 2 62.75 -46.77 -3.26
C LYS A 2 61.61 -47.38 -4.10
N LYS A 3 60.53 -47.87 -3.47
CA LYS A 3 59.27 -48.16 -4.19
C LYS A 3 58.46 -46.87 -4.29
N LEU A 4 58.34 -46.35 -5.50
CA LEU A 4 57.50 -45.20 -5.85
C LEU A 4 56.03 -45.64 -5.79
N TYR A 5 55.23 -45.05 -4.90
CA TYR A 5 53.78 -45.20 -4.93
C TYR A 5 53.23 -44.30 -6.03
N HIS A 6 52.76 -44.91 -7.10
CA HIS A 6 52.09 -44.21 -8.19
C HIS A 6 50.70 -43.80 -7.69
N THR A 7 50.47 -42.50 -7.47
CA THR A 7 49.12 -41.96 -7.28
C THR A 7 48.36 -42.11 -8.59
N HIS A 8 47.53 -43.14 -8.71
CA HIS A 8 46.54 -43.23 -9.78
C HIS A 8 45.47 -42.17 -9.51
N LEU A 9 45.67 -40.97 -10.08
CA LEU A 9 44.58 -40.03 -10.28
C LEU A 9 43.55 -40.74 -11.16
N PHE A 10 42.46 -41.16 -10.55
CA PHE A 10 41.35 -41.84 -11.20
C PHE A 10 40.75 -40.90 -12.25
N ARG A 11 41.21 -40.99 -13.50
CA ARG A 11 40.63 -40.22 -14.60
C ARG A 11 39.30 -40.87 -14.97
N PRO A 12 38.15 -40.21 -14.73
CA PRO A 12 36.86 -40.78 -15.11
C PRO A 12 36.83 -40.97 -16.63
N THR A 13 36.30 -42.12 -17.08
CA THR A 13 36.18 -42.41 -18.51
C THR A 13 35.17 -41.44 -19.15
N LEU A 14 35.33 -41.12 -20.44
CA LEU A 14 34.39 -40.24 -21.17
C LEU A 14 32.93 -40.72 -21.04
N LYS A 15 32.68 -42.04 -21.04
CA LYS A 15 31.35 -42.62 -20.80
C LYS A 15 30.79 -42.25 -19.42
N CYS A 16 31.64 -42.20 -18.38
CA CYS A 16 31.24 -41.83 -17.02
C CYS A 16 30.93 -40.33 -16.92
N ILE A 17 31.75 -39.48 -17.55
CA ILE A 17 31.54 -38.02 -17.60
C ILE A 17 30.24 -37.69 -18.35
N ILE A 18 30.01 -38.30 -19.51
CA ILE A 18 28.77 -38.10 -20.29
C ILE A 18 27.54 -38.55 -19.51
N LYS A 19 27.61 -39.69 -18.81
CA LYS A 19 26.50 -40.20 -18.01
C LYS A 19 26.20 -39.33 -16.79
N LEU A 20 27.24 -38.81 -16.11
CA LEU A 20 27.08 -37.87 -15.00
C LEU A 20 26.51 -36.52 -15.49
N ASN A 21 26.97 -36.01 -16.63
CA ASN A 21 26.41 -34.79 -17.24
C ASN A 21 24.95 -34.98 -17.67
N MET A 22 24.60 -36.13 -18.24
CA MET A 22 23.21 -36.45 -18.59
C MET A 22 22.34 -36.57 -17.33
N ASN A 23 22.78 -37.30 -16.31
CA ASN A 23 22.04 -37.39 -15.04
C ASN A 23 21.89 -36.02 -14.36
N PHE A 24 22.93 -35.19 -14.40
CA PHE A 24 22.87 -33.82 -13.90
C PHE A 24 21.87 -32.99 -14.70
N PHE A 25 21.90 -33.08 -16.03
CA PHE A 25 20.96 -32.40 -16.92
C PHE A 25 19.51 -32.86 -16.71
N TYR A 26 19.25 -34.15 -16.55
CA TYR A 26 17.92 -34.67 -16.23
C TYR A 26 17.45 -34.21 -14.85
N TYR A 27 18.34 -34.20 -13.86
CA TYR A 27 18.03 -33.69 -12.52
C TYR A 27 17.72 -32.19 -12.54
N THR A 28 18.47 -31.39 -13.28
CA THR A 28 18.19 -29.95 -13.40
C THR A 28 16.87 -29.70 -14.13
N VAL A 29 16.58 -30.44 -15.21
CA VAL A 29 15.30 -30.32 -15.93
C VAL A 29 14.13 -30.74 -15.05
N PHE A 30 14.23 -31.86 -14.33
CA PHE A 30 13.18 -32.32 -13.42
C PHE A 30 12.94 -31.32 -12.28
N LYS A 31 14.01 -30.81 -11.68
CA LYS A 31 13.92 -29.79 -10.62
C LYS A 31 13.35 -28.46 -11.13
N LEU A 32 13.69 -28.05 -12.35
CA LEU A 32 13.08 -26.88 -12.99
C LEU A 32 11.59 -27.08 -13.22
N GLN A 33 11.17 -28.27 -13.66
CA GLN A 33 9.77 -28.60 -13.84
C GLN A 33 8.99 -28.53 -12.51
N GLU A 34 9.56 -29.07 -11.44
CA GLU A 34 9.00 -28.98 -10.08
C GLU A 34 8.85 -27.52 -9.62
N MET A 35 9.88 -26.69 -9.83
CA MET A 35 9.85 -25.27 -9.48
C MET A 35 8.80 -24.49 -10.28
N ILE A 36 8.65 -24.78 -11.58
CA ILE A 36 7.64 -24.16 -12.44
C ILE A 36 6.24 -24.56 -11.99
N GLU A 37 6.02 -25.85 -11.69
CA GLU A 37 4.71 -26.34 -11.23
C GLU A 37 4.33 -25.76 -9.87
N GLY A 38 5.29 -25.65 -8.95
CA GLY A 38 5.12 -24.98 -7.66
C GLY A 38 4.79 -23.49 -7.81
N SER A 39 5.49 -22.80 -8.72
CA SER A 39 5.25 -21.39 -9.03
C SER A 39 3.87 -21.17 -9.65
N TYR A 40 3.45 -22.04 -10.58
CA TYR A 40 2.13 -21.96 -11.20
C TYR A 40 0.99 -22.11 -10.18
N LYS A 41 1.11 -23.09 -9.27
CA LYS A 41 0.16 -23.30 -8.16
C LYS A 41 0.12 -22.11 -7.19
N ASN A 42 1.27 -21.50 -6.94
CA ASN A 42 1.43 -20.33 -6.07
C ASN A 42 1.53 -19.01 -6.84
N SER A 43 0.90 -18.93 -8.01
CA SER A 43 0.99 -17.75 -8.87
C SER A 43 0.48 -16.51 -8.13
N ILE A 44 1.21 -15.40 -8.29
CA ILE A 44 0.84 -14.10 -7.71
C ILE A 44 -0.54 -13.72 -8.25
N LYS A 45 -1.53 -13.69 -7.36
CA LYS A 45 -2.91 -13.31 -7.68
C LYS A 45 -3.01 -11.79 -7.75
N LYS A 46 -4.05 -11.28 -8.40
CA LYS A 46 -4.35 -9.82 -8.38
C LYS A 46 -4.49 -9.30 -6.94
N SER A 47 -5.05 -10.11 -6.05
CA SER A 47 -5.14 -9.85 -4.60
C SER A 47 -3.80 -9.70 -3.88
N ASP A 48 -2.70 -10.18 -4.47
CA ASP A 48 -1.38 -10.10 -3.85
C ASP A 48 -0.67 -8.78 -4.24
N ARG A 49 -1.07 -8.16 -5.36
CA ARG A 49 -0.64 -6.82 -5.79
C ARG A 49 -1.40 -5.72 -5.07
N ASP A 50 -2.72 -5.89 -4.98
CA ASP A 50 -3.55 -5.00 -4.21
C ASP A 50 -3.16 -5.25 -2.76
N GLN A 51 -2.45 -4.31 -2.13
CA GLN A 51 -2.17 -4.36 -0.69
C GLN A 51 -3.48 -4.73 0.00
N TYR A 52 -3.63 -6.00 0.37
CA TYR A 52 -4.92 -6.62 0.61
C TYR A 52 -5.55 -5.83 1.76
N ARG A 53 -6.44 -4.90 1.43
CA ARG A 53 -7.18 -4.15 2.43
C ARG A 53 -8.31 -5.05 2.88
N GLN A 54 -7.92 -6.18 3.48
CA GLN A 54 -8.81 -6.91 4.34
C GLN A 54 -9.32 -5.87 5.31
N TYR A 55 -10.64 -5.65 5.28
CA TYR A 55 -11.26 -4.79 6.27
C TYR A 55 -10.97 -5.43 7.63
N THR A 56 -10.02 -4.87 8.35
CA THR A 56 -9.74 -5.24 9.74
C THR A 56 -10.65 -4.35 10.59
N PRO A 57 -11.77 -4.87 11.12
CA PRO A 57 -12.65 -4.08 11.94
C PRO A 57 -11.88 -3.52 13.13
N ARG A 58 -12.03 -2.22 13.39
CA ARG A 58 -11.40 -1.56 14.55
C ARG A 58 -11.93 -2.09 15.88
N MET A 59 -13.14 -2.66 15.87
CA MET A 59 -13.74 -3.34 17.02
C MET A 59 -13.82 -4.84 16.78
N LEU A 60 -13.19 -5.60 17.68
CA LEU A 60 -13.11 -7.06 17.59
C LEU A 60 -14.37 -7.78 18.08
N TRP A 61 -15.29 -7.09 18.76
CA TRP A 61 -16.51 -7.69 19.34
C TRP A 61 -17.56 -8.13 18.32
N GLY A 62 -17.23 -8.09 17.02
CA GLY A 62 -18.09 -8.56 15.95
C GLY A 62 -19.29 -7.65 15.70
N ASN A 63 -19.97 -7.89 14.60
CA ASN A 63 -21.19 -7.17 14.25
C ASN A 63 -22.34 -7.64 15.16
N PRO A 64 -22.96 -6.76 15.98
CA PRO A 64 -24.02 -7.16 16.92
C PRO A 64 -25.30 -7.63 16.22
N CYS A 65 -25.48 -7.36 14.92
CA CYS A 65 -26.65 -7.75 14.16
C CYS A 65 -26.27 -8.36 12.81
N LYS A 66 -26.74 -9.59 12.55
CA LYS A 66 -26.47 -10.35 11.32
C LYS A 66 -26.94 -9.63 10.04
N PHE A 67 -27.92 -8.73 10.15
CA PHE A 67 -28.49 -8.03 9.00
C PHE A 67 -27.69 -6.79 8.58
N PHE A 68 -26.73 -6.32 9.40
CA PHE A 68 -25.88 -5.20 9.00
C PHE A 68 -24.71 -5.64 8.10
N PRO A 69 -24.27 -4.78 7.17
CA PRO A 69 -23.10 -5.05 6.34
C PRO A 69 -21.86 -5.30 7.19
N THR A 70 -21.18 -6.42 6.95
CA THR A 70 -19.93 -6.78 7.65
C THR A 70 -18.70 -6.26 6.91
N THR A 71 -18.81 -6.05 5.60
CA THR A 71 -17.75 -5.51 4.74
C THR A 71 -18.11 -4.12 4.24
N PRO A 72 -17.15 -3.18 4.19
CA PRO A 72 -17.39 -1.86 3.62
C PRO A 72 -17.74 -1.96 2.13
N LEU A 73 -18.63 -1.08 1.68
CA LEU A 73 -19.01 -0.99 0.26
C LEU A 73 -17.81 -0.53 -0.59
N SER A 74 -17.67 -1.09 -1.79
CA SER A 74 -16.61 -0.72 -2.74
C SER A 74 -16.70 0.73 -3.20
N VAL A 75 -17.90 1.32 -3.20
CA VAL A 75 -18.15 2.72 -3.57
C VAL A 75 -17.34 3.70 -2.70
N TYR A 76 -16.97 3.35 -1.47
CA TYR A 76 -16.12 4.19 -0.62
C TYR A 76 -14.67 4.32 -1.13
N GLN A 77 -14.32 3.66 -2.23
CA GLN A 77 -13.06 3.81 -2.94
C GLN A 77 -13.16 4.75 -4.15
N SER A 78 -14.37 5.14 -4.58
CA SER A 78 -14.54 6.02 -5.75
C SER A 78 -14.32 7.49 -5.36
N PRO A 79 -13.50 8.26 -6.12
CA PRO A 79 -13.32 9.69 -5.88
C PRO A 79 -14.61 10.50 -6.02
N GLU A 80 -15.50 10.11 -6.93
CA GLU A 80 -16.77 10.78 -7.23
C GLU A 80 -17.71 10.86 -6.02
N LEU A 81 -17.64 9.89 -5.11
CA LEU A 81 -18.42 9.93 -3.88
C LEU A 81 -17.98 11.10 -3.00
N PHE A 82 -16.68 11.36 -2.91
CA PHE A 82 -16.12 12.35 -2.00
C PHE A 82 -16.47 13.78 -2.43
N GLU A 83 -16.69 14.03 -3.72
CA GLU A 83 -17.15 15.32 -4.24
C GLU A 83 -18.52 15.72 -3.67
N LYS A 84 -19.37 14.72 -3.39
CA LYS A 84 -20.73 14.88 -2.86
C LYS A 84 -20.79 14.95 -1.33
N LEU A 85 -19.68 14.70 -0.64
CA LEU A 85 -19.64 14.72 0.82
C LEU A 85 -19.59 16.14 1.38
N HIS A 86 -20.23 16.32 2.54
CA HIS A 86 -20.14 17.54 3.34
C HIS A 86 -18.73 17.74 3.92
N LEU A 87 -18.38 19.00 4.20
CA LEU A 87 -17.09 19.35 4.79
C LEU A 87 -16.85 18.59 6.11
N ASP A 88 -17.85 18.52 6.98
CA ASP A 88 -17.77 17.80 8.26
C ASP A 88 -17.35 16.34 8.06
N THR A 89 -17.94 15.66 7.07
CA THR A 89 -17.59 14.27 6.75
C THR A 89 -16.19 14.16 6.17
N LEU A 90 -15.76 15.11 5.34
CA LEU A 90 -14.41 15.13 4.77
C LEU A 90 -13.36 15.32 5.88
N PHE A 91 -13.59 16.26 6.79
CA PHE A 91 -12.71 16.45 7.95
C PHE A 91 -12.73 15.25 8.88
N PHE A 92 -13.90 14.65 9.13
CA PHE A 92 -14.01 13.45 9.94
C PHE A 92 -13.16 12.30 9.35
N ILE A 93 -13.28 12.04 8.05
CA ILE A 93 -12.47 11.01 7.38
C ILE A 93 -10.97 11.35 7.49
N PHE A 94 -10.61 12.63 7.31
CA PHE A 94 -9.22 13.05 7.36
C PHE A 94 -8.57 12.84 8.73
N TYR A 95 -9.25 13.19 9.83
CA TYR A 95 -8.70 13.12 11.18
C TYR A 95 -8.85 11.74 11.83
N TYR A 96 -9.94 11.01 11.57
CA TYR A 96 -10.25 9.75 12.24
C TYR A 96 -9.88 8.49 11.44
N GLN A 97 -9.37 8.63 10.21
CA GLN A 97 -8.89 7.51 9.39
C GLN A 97 -7.49 7.74 8.80
N PRO A 98 -6.47 8.04 9.64
CA PRO A 98 -5.13 8.33 9.15
C PRO A 98 -4.50 7.13 8.43
N GLY A 99 -3.69 7.41 7.40
CA GLY A 99 -2.97 6.39 6.61
C GLY A 99 -3.83 5.61 5.62
N THR A 100 -5.10 5.97 5.46
CA THR A 100 -6.02 5.29 4.53
C THR A 100 -6.09 5.99 3.17
N TYR A 101 -6.55 5.27 2.14
CA TYR A 101 -6.82 5.91 0.84
C TYR A 101 -7.97 6.92 0.93
N GLN A 102 -8.93 6.65 1.82
CA GLN A 102 -10.05 7.53 2.09
C GLN A 102 -9.57 8.89 2.64
N GLN A 103 -8.56 8.91 3.52
CA GLN A 103 -7.92 10.16 3.94
C GLN A 103 -7.32 10.93 2.76
N HIS A 104 -6.66 10.24 1.82
CA HIS A 104 -6.12 10.87 0.62
C HIS A 104 -7.23 11.47 -0.26
N LEU A 105 -8.32 10.73 -0.49
CA LEU A 105 -9.47 11.22 -1.26
C LEU A 105 -10.13 12.42 -0.58
N ALA A 106 -10.34 12.36 0.74
CA ALA A 106 -10.88 13.48 1.50
C ALA A 106 -9.98 14.72 1.42
N ALA A 107 -8.66 14.56 1.57
CA ALA A 107 -7.70 15.64 1.43
C ALA A 107 -7.69 16.24 0.02
N LYS A 108 -7.85 15.41 -1.01
CA LYS A 108 -7.94 15.86 -2.41
C LYS A 108 -9.17 16.74 -2.62
N GLU A 109 -10.32 16.33 -2.08
CA GLU A 109 -11.56 17.12 -2.18
C GLU A 109 -11.52 18.41 -1.36
N LEU A 110 -10.94 18.39 -0.15
CA LEU A 110 -10.73 19.61 0.64
C LEU A 110 -9.87 20.64 -0.13
N LYS A 111 -8.79 20.19 -0.78
CA LYS A 111 -7.96 21.05 -1.64
C LYS A 111 -8.73 21.63 -2.82
N LYS A 112 -9.59 20.83 -3.47
CA LYS A 112 -10.47 21.33 -4.55
C LYS A 112 -11.43 22.41 -4.05
N LYS A 113 -11.88 22.31 -2.79
CA LYS A 113 -12.70 23.31 -2.09
C LYS A 113 -11.86 24.44 -1.48
N SER A 114 -10.64 24.67 -1.97
CA SER A 114 -9.71 25.73 -1.56
C SER A 114 -9.17 25.67 -0.13
N TRP A 115 -9.39 24.56 0.59
CA TRP A 115 -8.78 24.37 1.91
C TRP A 115 -7.29 24.05 1.79
N LYS A 116 -6.48 24.69 2.63
CA LYS A 116 -5.03 24.50 2.74
C LYS A 116 -4.70 23.81 4.06
N TYR A 117 -3.93 22.73 4.01
CA TYR A 117 -3.52 22.01 5.22
C TYR A 117 -2.21 22.55 5.78
N HIS A 118 -2.21 22.97 7.04
CA HIS A 118 -1.02 23.44 7.74
C HIS A 118 -0.39 22.33 8.59
N LYS A 119 0.77 21.81 8.17
CA LYS A 119 1.42 20.65 8.80
C LYS A 119 1.74 20.83 10.28
N LYS A 120 2.26 22.00 10.67
CA LYS A 120 2.68 22.28 12.07
C LYS A 120 1.51 22.37 13.04
N TYR A 121 0.37 22.90 12.58
CA TYR A 121 -0.85 23.05 13.39
C TYR A 121 -1.84 21.91 13.17
N THR A 122 -1.51 20.98 12.28
CA THR A 122 -2.36 19.85 11.88
C THR A 122 -3.81 20.29 11.60
N THR A 123 -3.98 21.44 10.95
CA THR A 123 -5.27 22.12 10.80
C THR A 123 -5.50 22.51 9.35
N TRP A 124 -6.75 22.39 8.89
CA TRP A 124 -7.18 22.90 7.59
C TRP A 124 -7.63 24.36 7.72
N LEU A 125 -7.13 25.19 6.82
CA LEU A 125 -7.37 26.62 6.77
C LEU A 125 -8.03 26.98 5.44
N LEU A 126 -9.12 27.74 5.49
CA LEU A 126 -9.76 28.34 4.34
C LEU A 126 -9.33 29.81 4.27
N PRO A 127 -8.55 30.19 3.23
CA PRO A 127 -8.18 31.58 2.99
C PRO A 127 -9.39 32.47 2.68
N ASP A 128 -9.55 33.60 3.36
CA ASP A 128 -10.44 34.67 2.90
C ASP A 128 -9.74 35.49 1.80
N PHE A 129 -10.05 35.17 0.54
CA PHE A 129 -9.40 35.75 -0.62
C PHE A 129 -9.46 37.28 -0.70
N ASN A 130 -10.44 37.92 -0.05
CA ASN A 130 -10.56 39.38 -0.04
C ASN A 130 -9.53 40.06 0.87
N THR A 131 -9.01 39.34 1.88
CA THR A 131 -8.09 39.91 2.87
C THR A 131 -6.65 39.45 2.72
N ILE A 132 -6.39 38.46 1.84
CA ILE A 132 -5.07 37.87 1.69
C ILE A 132 -4.14 38.77 0.87
N LYS A 133 -2.97 39.01 1.46
CA LYS A 133 -1.84 39.67 0.84
C LYS A 133 -0.69 38.67 0.79
N ILE A 134 -0.21 38.40 -0.42
CA ILE A 134 1.01 37.62 -0.62
C ILE A 134 2.16 38.57 -0.29
N LEU A 135 2.89 38.31 0.81
CA LEU A 135 4.01 39.15 1.21
C LEU A 135 5.26 38.78 0.41
N ASN A 136 5.55 37.47 0.34
CA ASN A 136 6.67 36.86 -0.39
C ASN A 136 6.23 35.52 -1.00
N GLU A 137 7.01 34.93 -1.91
CA GLU A 137 6.73 33.60 -2.52
C GLU A 137 6.48 32.47 -1.50
N GLN A 138 6.96 32.65 -0.27
CA GLN A 138 6.88 31.65 0.80
C GLN A 138 5.88 31.99 1.91
N VAL A 139 5.40 33.24 1.99
CA VAL A 139 4.62 33.72 3.15
C VAL A 139 3.41 34.52 2.69
N GLU A 140 2.23 34.00 3.03
CA GLU A 140 0.94 34.67 2.89
C GLU A 140 0.52 35.25 4.25
N HIS A 141 -0.08 36.44 4.25
CA HIS A 141 -0.67 37.04 5.44
C HIS A 141 -2.12 37.45 5.15
N GLY A 142 -3.04 37.14 6.06
CA GLY A 142 -4.46 37.40 5.85
C GLY A 142 -5.33 36.75 6.92
N THR A 143 -6.63 36.88 6.74
CA THR A 143 -7.62 36.23 7.61
C THR A 143 -7.85 34.80 7.10
N TYR A 144 -7.85 33.85 8.02
CA TYR A 144 -8.10 32.44 7.73
C TYR A 144 -9.23 31.95 8.61
N VAL A 145 -10.13 31.18 8.00
CA VAL A 145 -11.11 30.37 8.71
C VAL A 145 -10.48 29.00 8.95
N SER A 146 -10.57 28.47 10.16
CA SER A 146 -9.95 27.22 10.56
C SER A 146 -10.98 26.18 10.96
N PHE A 147 -10.74 24.91 10.66
CA PHE A 147 -11.54 23.83 11.20
C PHE A 147 -10.90 23.28 12.48
N ASP A 148 -11.57 23.47 13.61
CA ASP A 148 -11.16 22.88 14.89
C ASP A 148 -11.79 21.49 15.03
N TYR A 149 -10.95 20.47 14.89
CA TYR A 149 -11.39 19.08 14.99
C TYR A 149 -11.73 18.64 16.42
N VAL A 150 -11.24 19.35 17.44
CA VAL A 150 -11.55 19.03 18.85
C VAL A 150 -12.97 19.47 19.17
N SER A 151 -13.34 20.68 18.78
CA SER A 151 -14.68 21.22 19.00
C SER A 151 -15.67 20.95 17.86
N SER A 152 -15.21 20.31 16.77
CA SER A 152 -15.97 20.03 15.54
C SER A 152 -16.67 21.27 14.97
N ARG A 153 -15.96 22.41 14.99
CA ARG A 153 -16.50 23.71 14.55
C ARG A 153 -15.54 24.43 13.63
N ILE A 154 -16.12 25.21 12.73
CA ILE A 154 -15.40 26.14 11.87
C ILE A 154 -15.33 27.48 12.62
N ASN A 155 -14.12 27.98 12.84
CA ASN A 155 -13.82 29.21 13.58
C ASN A 155 -13.08 30.21 12.71
#